data_AF-A0A1G6PLV6-F1
#
_entry.id   AF-A0A1G6PLV6-F1
#
_cell.length_a   1.000
_cell.length_b   1.000
_cell.length_c   1.000
_cell.angle_alpha   90.00
_cell.angle_beta   90.00
_cell.angle_gamma   90.00
#
_symmetry.space_group_name_H-M   'P 1'
#
loop_
_entity.id
_entity.type
_entity.pdbx_description
1 polymer ?
#
loop_
_entity_poly.entity_id
_entity_poly.type
_entity_poly.pdbx_seq_one_letter_code
_entity_poly.pdbx_strand_id
1 'polypeptide(L)'
;MDLILPRKKIFKLEKIDITNKEWLYMIKNDTRHSLQIEGIVSSEKDLKSIIKGNYDEDDEIVNYFSTAKHMYSYAIEYYKDNEFALSKATIRQIQKQLLSGSSNEKIKGVFRNNNIDIHYAPNINPPENDIDFWVENWINYVNYSLKKYNIYQAMARIHNYFEGIHPFNDGNGRTGRIVMNYILLMKGYPNIVIKGLKENDRKEYYKALEKGDVGINQVFKTTPNKSPQEIDKIINKGNFEDLEQLIKRALIESFDNYICMEENDFYTTEEVAKILNKKQDTISKDIRRGNLIAKKQEGKWYIPKKYFNILNTSKSAIKEKTKNEIFYYTENIDEAFNYSIGVCLNEEIDLEIAVENQKLLKDLKDLIDTEELLKNKETNYNKELKIRYITPRKQDNHKNSLLLAIKISPKFFNKIKDKYNYKIIVIQKKEDKK
;
A
#
# COMPACT_ATOMS: atom_id res chain seq x y z
N MET A 1 8.41 6.29 8.86
CA MET A 1 8.52 6.81 7.49
C MET A 1 7.57 6.04 6.61
N ASP A 2 6.74 6.72 5.82
CA ASP A 2 6.01 6.03 4.75
C ASP A 2 6.98 5.71 3.62
N LEU A 3 7.27 4.42 3.43
CA LEU A 3 8.21 3.92 2.44
C LEU A 3 7.51 3.58 1.11
N ILE A 4 6.18 3.62 1.07
CA ILE A 4 5.36 3.21 -0.08
C ILE A 4 5.16 4.37 -1.04
N LEU A 5 4.76 5.55 -0.56
CA LEU A 5 4.47 6.70 -1.43
C LEU A 5 5.64 7.12 -2.33
N PRO A 6 6.90 7.21 -1.84
CA PRO A 6 8.03 7.54 -2.72
C PRO A 6 8.21 6.53 -3.85
N ARG A 7 8.02 5.23 -3.57
CA ARG A 7 8.09 4.16 -4.57
C ARG A 7 6.95 4.25 -5.56
N LYS A 8 5.73 4.53 -5.08
CA LYS A 8 4.54 4.71 -5.93
C LYS A 8 4.72 5.84 -6.94
N LYS A 9 5.37 6.95 -6.58
CA LYS A 9 5.66 8.05 -7.51
C LYS A 9 6.63 7.66 -8.64
N ILE A 10 7.53 6.72 -8.38
CA ILE A 10 8.52 6.23 -9.38
C ILE A 10 7.90 5.13 -10.24
N PHE A 11 7.10 4.27 -9.62
CA PHE A 11 6.45 3.14 -10.26
C PHE A 11 5.41 3.58 -11.28
N LYS A 12 5.54 3.09 -12.50
CA LYS A 12 4.65 3.39 -13.63
C LYS A 12 3.95 2.11 -14.07
N LEU A 13 2.81 1.81 -13.46
CA LEU A 13 2.06 0.57 -13.73
C LEU A 13 1.63 0.48 -15.20
N GLU A 14 1.31 1.61 -15.82
CA GLU A 14 0.88 1.72 -17.21
C GLU A 14 1.95 1.28 -18.24
N LYS A 15 3.21 1.24 -17.83
CA LYS A 15 4.33 0.79 -18.69
C LYS A 15 4.56 -0.71 -18.67
N ILE A 16 3.82 -1.44 -17.84
CA ILE A 16 4.00 -2.88 -17.70
C ILE A 16 3.41 -3.58 -18.92
N ASP A 17 4.28 -4.29 -19.65
CA ASP A 17 3.88 -5.27 -20.65
C ASP A 17 3.84 -6.65 -20.01
N ILE A 18 2.68 -7.31 -20.03
CA ILE A 18 2.50 -8.61 -19.37
C ILE A 18 3.29 -9.75 -20.05
N THR A 19 3.74 -9.52 -21.28
CA THR A 19 4.59 -10.45 -22.03
C THR A 19 6.08 -10.30 -21.68
N ASN A 20 6.44 -9.24 -20.96
CA ASN A 20 7.80 -8.99 -20.51
C ASN A 20 8.26 -10.12 -19.56
N LYS A 21 9.48 -10.62 -19.78
CA LYS A 21 10.07 -11.74 -19.05
C LYS A 21 10.18 -11.47 -17.54
N GLU A 22 10.48 -10.25 -17.16
CA GLU A 22 10.59 -9.79 -15.78
C GLU A 22 9.22 -9.77 -15.09
N TRP A 23 8.16 -9.34 -15.80
CA TRP A 23 6.80 -9.42 -15.29
C TRP A 23 6.34 -10.87 -15.11
N LEU A 24 6.60 -11.71 -16.10
CA LEU A 24 6.32 -13.16 -16.02
C LEU A 24 7.09 -13.80 -14.85
N TYR A 25 8.31 -13.34 -14.55
CA TYR A 25 9.06 -13.79 -13.38
C TYR A 25 8.36 -13.42 -12.06
N MET A 26 7.71 -12.26 -11.96
CA MET A 26 6.95 -11.88 -10.77
C MET A 26 5.69 -12.70 -10.60
N ILE A 27 4.93 -12.94 -11.67
CA ILE A 27 3.79 -13.89 -11.63
C ILE A 27 4.29 -15.28 -11.25
N LYS A 28 5.41 -15.74 -11.83
CA LYS A 28 6.01 -17.04 -11.50
C LYS A 28 6.32 -17.18 -10.01
N ASN A 29 6.87 -16.13 -9.39
CA ASN A 29 7.15 -16.12 -7.96
C ASN A 29 5.86 -16.13 -7.13
N ASP A 30 4.85 -15.34 -7.50
CA ASP A 30 3.53 -15.38 -6.87
C ASP A 30 2.93 -16.79 -6.93
N THR A 31 2.86 -17.39 -8.12
CA THR A 31 2.42 -18.78 -8.34
C THR A 31 3.12 -19.75 -7.42
N ARG A 32 4.46 -19.76 -7.44
CA ARG A 32 5.26 -20.71 -6.67
C ARG A 32 5.01 -20.59 -5.16
N HIS A 33 5.03 -19.38 -4.65
CA HIS A 33 4.84 -19.14 -3.22
C HIS A 33 3.39 -19.42 -2.79
N SER A 34 2.41 -19.01 -3.59
CA SER A 34 0.99 -19.23 -3.33
C SER A 34 0.64 -20.72 -3.27
N LEU A 35 1.11 -21.52 -4.22
CA LEU A 35 0.89 -22.97 -4.22
C LEU A 35 1.55 -23.66 -3.03
N GLN A 36 2.77 -23.24 -2.68
CA GLN A 36 3.50 -23.83 -1.55
C GLN A 36 2.82 -23.57 -0.19
N ILE A 37 2.07 -22.47 -0.05
CA ILE A 37 1.24 -22.19 1.14
C ILE A 37 0.19 -23.29 1.31
N GLU A 38 -0.41 -23.74 0.22
CA GLU A 38 -1.40 -24.84 0.18
C GLU A 38 -0.77 -26.24 0.17
N GLY A 39 0.55 -26.34 0.30
CA GLY A 39 1.28 -27.62 0.27
C GLY A 39 1.59 -28.17 -1.13
N ILE A 40 1.23 -27.44 -2.20
CA ILE A 40 1.50 -27.83 -3.59
C ILE A 40 2.91 -27.38 -3.97
N VAL A 41 3.80 -28.34 -4.22
CA VAL A 41 5.22 -28.08 -4.54
C VAL A 41 5.37 -27.92 -6.05
N SER A 42 5.93 -26.80 -6.49
CA SER A 42 6.30 -26.55 -7.89
C SER A 42 7.82 -26.46 -8.05
N SER A 43 8.37 -27.16 -9.04
CA SER A 43 9.80 -27.09 -9.35
C SER A 43 10.12 -25.89 -10.26
N GLU A 44 11.39 -25.45 -10.27
CA GLU A 44 11.85 -24.44 -11.23
C GLU A 44 11.75 -24.91 -12.68
N LYS A 45 11.72 -26.24 -12.92
CA LYS A 45 11.52 -26.80 -14.26
C LYS A 45 10.08 -26.57 -14.71
N ASP A 46 9.10 -26.90 -13.86
CA ASP A 46 7.66 -26.77 -14.16
C ASP A 46 7.33 -25.31 -14.48
N LEU A 47 7.77 -24.40 -13.62
CA LEU A 47 7.55 -22.97 -13.78
C LEU A 47 8.20 -22.39 -15.05
N LYS A 48 9.36 -22.92 -15.48
CA LYS A 48 10.00 -22.51 -16.74
C LYS A 48 9.26 -23.06 -17.96
N SER A 49 8.73 -24.27 -17.88
CA SER A 49 7.93 -24.89 -18.94
C SER A 49 6.64 -24.10 -19.18
N ILE A 50 6.00 -23.61 -18.11
CA ILE A 50 4.81 -22.76 -18.18
C ILE A 50 5.08 -21.45 -18.91
N ILE A 51 6.17 -20.75 -18.58
CA ILE A 51 6.56 -19.51 -19.25
C ILE A 51 6.82 -19.74 -20.76
N LYS A 52 7.30 -20.93 -21.12
CA LYS A 52 7.57 -21.31 -22.51
C LYS A 52 6.32 -21.81 -23.27
N GLY A 53 5.18 -21.98 -22.60
CA GLY A 53 3.97 -22.54 -23.20
C GLY A 53 4.00 -24.05 -23.41
N ASN A 54 4.91 -24.78 -22.77
CA ASN A 54 5.06 -26.24 -22.92
C ASN A 54 4.56 -26.94 -21.65
N TYR A 55 3.24 -27.11 -21.49
CA TYR A 55 2.66 -27.71 -20.29
C TYR A 55 1.38 -28.48 -20.61
N ASP A 56 1.02 -29.44 -19.75
CA ASP A 56 -0.28 -30.12 -19.78
C ASP A 56 -1.35 -29.21 -19.15
N GLU A 57 -2.55 -29.18 -19.75
CA GLU A 57 -3.63 -28.23 -19.42
C GLU A 57 -4.31 -28.49 -18.05
N ASP A 58 -3.98 -29.60 -17.37
CA ASP A 58 -4.61 -30.03 -16.11
C ASP A 58 -3.71 -29.85 -14.86
N ASP A 59 -2.66 -29.02 -14.96
CA ASP A 59 -1.74 -28.75 -13.85
C ASP A 59 -2.23 -27.57 -12.98
N GLU A 60 -2.36 -27.76 -11.66
CA GLU A 60 -2.70 -26.69 -10.72
C GLU A 60 -1.72 -25.51 -10.79
N ILE A 61 -0.45 -25.76 -11.16
CA ILE A 61 0.56 -24.73 -11.36
C ILE A 61 0.21 -23.86 -12.57
N VAL A 62 -0.20 -24.49 -13.66
CA VAL A 62 -0.67 -23.83 -14.89
C VAL A 62 -1.91 -23.00 -14.59
N ASN A 63 -2.90 -23.58 -13.92
CA ASN A 63 -4.15 -22.92 -13.61
C ASN A 63 -3.94 -21.65 -12.78
N TYR A 64 -3.11 -21.72 -11.74
CA TYR A 64 -2.80 -20.52 -10.96
C TYR A 64 -2.06 -19.48 -11.81
N PHE A 65 -1.00 -19.87 -12.52
CA PHE A 65 -0.22 -18.93 -13.33
C PHE A 65 -1.07 -18.26 -14.42
N SER A 66 -1.87 -19.02 -15.14
CA SER A 66 -2.73 -18.53 -16.22
C SER A 66 -3.84 -17.61 -15.68
N THR A 67 -4.48 -18.01 -14.56
CA THR A 67 -5.49 -17.18 -13.88
C THR A 67 -4.88 -15.87 -13.40
N ALA A 68 -3.75 -15.92 -12.69
CA ALA A 68 -3.07 -14.73 -12.19
C ALA A 68 -2.66 -13.80 -13.35
N LYS A 69 -2.04 -14.35 -14.40
CA LYS A 69 -1.67 -13.59 -15.60
C LYS A 69 -2.90 -12.89 -16.21
N HIS A 70 -3.97 -13.63 -16.45
CA HIS A 70 -5.18 -13.11 -17.08
C HIS A 70 -5.86 -12.02 -16.24
N MET A 71 -6.02 -12.27 -14.95
CA MET A 71 -6.69 -11.32 -14.05
C MET A 71 -5.85 -10.07 -13.80
N TYR A 72 -4.52 -10.22 -13.72
CA TYR A 72 -3.62 -9.08 -13.55
C TYR A 72 -3.59 -8.21 -14.82
N SER A 73 -3.68 -8.81 -16.03
CA SER A 73 -3.90 -8.03 -17.26
C SER A 73 -5.14 -7.16 -17.14
N TYR A 74 -6.29 -7.75 -16.80
CA TYR A 74 -7.53 -6.97 -16.68
C TYR A 74 -7.44 -5.88 -15.63
N ALA A 75 -6.82 -6.14 -14.48
CA ALA A 75 -6.64 -5.13 -13.45
C ALA A 75 -5.82 -3.92 -13.93
N ILE A 76 -4.80 -4.17 -14.75
CA ILE A 76 -3.97 -3.12 -15.34
C ILE A 76 -4.76 -2.32 -16.37
N GLU A 77 -5.59 -2.97 -17.21
CA GLU A 77 -6.47 -2.25 -18.14
C GLU A 77 -7.50 -1.39 -17.40
N TYR A 78 -8.17 -1.93 -16.38
CA TYR A 78 -9.06 -1.12 -15.53
C TYR A 78 -8.33 0.06 -14.87
N TYR A 79 -7.09 -0.13 -14.42
CA TYR A 79 -6.28 0.97 -13.89
C TYR A 79 -6.01 2.05 -14.94
N LYS A 80 -5.67 1.67 -16.18
CA LYS A 80 -5.44 2.61 -17.29
C LYS A 80 -6.70 3.39 -17.64
N ASP A 81 -7.85 2.74 -17.57
CA ASP A 81 -9.16 3.36 -17.84
C ASP A 81 -9.72 4.11 -16.62
N ASN A 82 -8.99 4.15 -15.50
CA ASN A 82 -9.39 4.75 -14.23
C ASN A 82 -10.71 4.17 -13.68
N GLU A 83 -10.92 2.88 -13.91
CA GLU A 83 -12.07 2.11 -13.46
C GLU A 83 -11.72 1.21 -12.27
N PHE A 84 -12.74 0.83 -11.51
CA PHE A 84 -12.60 -0.14 -10.43
C PHE A 84 -13.75 -1.14 -10.49
N ALA A 85 -13.49 -2.31 -11.06
CA ALA A 85 -14.47 -3.35 -11.30
C ALA A 85 -14.19 -4.58 -10.44
N LEU A 86 -14.87 -4.70 -9.30
CA LEU A 86 -14.84 -5.90 -8.46
C LEU A 86 -16.27 -6.37 -8.21
N SER A 87 -16.60 -7.59 -8.63
CA SER A 87 -17.93 -8.16 -8.51
C SER A 87 -17.89 -9.61 -8.04
N LYS A 88 -19.03 -10.15 -7.61
CA LYS A 88 -19.17 -11.59 -7.33
C LYS A 88 -18.83 -12.45 -8.55
N ALA A 89 -19.19 -12.00 -9.75
CA ALA A 89 -18.85 -12.70 -10.99
C ALA A 89 -17.33 -12.78 -11.19
N THR A 90 -16.61 -11.69 -10.92
CA THR A 90 -15.13 -11.65 -10.97
C THR A 90 -14.53 -12.69 -10.02
N ILE A 91 -15.01 -12.75 -8.77
CA ILE A 91 -14.52 -13.69 -7.75
C ILE A 91 -14.81 -15.15 -8.15
N ARG A 92 -16.02 -15.43 -8.65
CA ARG A 92 -16.40 -16.74 -9.17
C ARG A 92 -15.54 -17.15 -10.37
N GLN A 93 -15.25 -16.21 -11.28
CA GLN A 93 -14.43 -16.45 -12.46
C GLN A 93 -12.99 -16.81 -12.08
N ILE A 94 -12.39 -16.11 -11.11
CA ILE A 94 -11.05 -16.43 -10.59
C ILE A 94 -11.01 -17.87 -10.08
N GLN A 95 -11.94 -18.25 -9.20
CA GLN A 95 -11.94 -19.60 -8.63
C GLN A 95 -12.25 -20.67 -9.67
N LYS A 96 -13.16 -20.38 -10.62
CA LYS A 96 -13.44 -21.28 -11.75
C LYS A 96 -12.20 -21.57 -12.58
N GLN A 97 -11.42 -20.55 -12.93
CA GLN A 97 -10.19 -20.71 -13.71
C GLN A 97 -9.11 -21.48 -12.92
N LEU A 98 -9.00 -21.24 -11.62
CA LEU A 98 -8.09 -21.97 -10.73
C LEU A 98 -8.36 -23.47 -10.68
N LEU A 99 -9.63 -23.87 -10.77
CA LEU A 99 -10.03 -25.28 -10.75
C LEU A 99 -10.23 -25.88 -12.15
N SER A 100 -9.78 -25.23 -13.23
CA SER A 100 -9.86 -25.81 -14.59
C SER A 100 -9.21 -27.21 -14.61
N GLY A 101 -9.79 -28.18 -15.32
CA GLY A 101 -9.26 -29.56 -15.32
C GLY A 101 -9.51 -30.37 -14.04
N SER A 102 -9.92 -29.75 -12.91
CA SER A 102 -10.30 -30.49 -11.71
C SER A 102 -11.51 -31.40 -11.97
N SER A 103 -11.49 -32.61 -11.42
CA SER A 103 -12.53 -33.65 -11.58
C SER A 103 -13.89 -33.25 -10.99
N ASN A 104 -13.93 -32.24 -10.10
CA ASN A 104 -15.17 -31.79 -9.47
C ASN A 104 -15.72 -30.52 -10.13
N GLU A 105 -16.31 -30.67 -11.32
CA GLU A 105 -16.94 -29.56 -12.07
C GLU A 105 -18.03 -28.80 -11.28
N LYS A 106 -18.73 -29.48 -10.36
CA LYS A 106 -19.87 -28.91 -9.64
C LYS A 106 -19.49 -27.77 -8.67
N ILE A 107 -18.23 -27.70 -8.25
CA ILE A 107 -17.76 -26.69 -7.28
C ILE A 107 -17.10 -25.47 -7.93
N LYS A 108 -16.89 -25.48 -9.25
CA LYS A 108 -16.14 -24.43 -9.96
C LYS A 108 -16.96 -23.15 -10.11
N GLY A 109 -16.47 -22.07 -9.54
CA GLY A 109 -17.12 -20.75 -9.50
C GLY A 109 -18.42 -20.72 -8.69
N VAL A 110 -18.68 -21.73 -7.87
CA VAL A 110 -19.91 -21.85 -7.08
C VAL A 110 -19.59 -21.57 -5.61
N PHE A 111 -20.26 -20.56 -5.03
CA PHE A 111 -20.16 -20.34 -3.60
C PHE A 111 -20.79 -21.52 -2.86
N ARG A 112 -20.14 -21.96 -1.78
CA ARG A 112 -20.57 -23.10 -1.00
C ARG A 112 -21.94 -22.86 -0.36
N ASN A 113 -22.66 -23.94 -0.10
CA ASN A 113 -23.93 -23.97 0.64
C ASN A 113 -23.88 -24.96 1.82
N ASN A 114 -22.66 -25.36 2.20
CA ASN A 114 -22.35 -26.32 3.24
C ASN A 114 -21.34 -25.71 4.23
N ASN A 115 -21.32 -26.29 5.42
CA ASN A 115 -20.34 -25.96 6.44
C ASN A 115 -18.98 -26.55 6.08
N ILE A 116 -17.92 -25.82 6.47
CA ILE A 116 -16.53 -26.18 6.21
C ILE A 116 -15.66 -25.77 7.39
N ASP A 117 -14.58 -26.51 7.58
CA ASP A 117 -13.52 -26.15 8.53
C ASP A 117 -12.32 -25.63 7.77
N ILE A 118 -11.71 -24.54 8.27
CA ILE A 118 -10.48 -24.00 7.68
C ILE A 118 -9.28 -24.63 8.37
N HIS A 119 -8.62 -25.58 7.70
CA HIS A 119 -7.52 -26.37 8.29
C HIS A 119 -6.39 -25.52 8.89
N TYR A 120 -6.04 -24.38 8.29
CA TYR A 120 -4.96 -23.51 8.77
C TYR A 120 -5.43 -22.46 9.80
N ALA A 121 -6.74 -22.34 10.04
CA ALA A 121 -7.34 -21.36 10.93
C ALA A 121 -8.48 -22.01 11.75
N PRO A 122 -8.18 -22.95 12.66
CA PRO A 122 -9.22 -23.69 13.39
C PRO A 122 -10.07 -22.82 14.34
N ASN A 123 -9.63 -21.59 14.62
CA ASN A 123 -10.30 -20.65 15.52
C ASN A 123 -11.31 -19.75 14.81
N ILE A 124 -11.44 -19.82 13.49
CA ILE A 124 -12.43 -19.05 12.75
C ILE A 124 -13.67 -19.90 12.51
N ASN A 125 -14.84 -19.27 12.64
CA ASN A 125 -16.13 -19.89 12.36
C ASN A 125 -16.68 -19.24 11.09
N PRO A 126 -16.46 -19.83 9.91
CA PRO A 126 -16.99 -19.29 8.67
C PRO A 126 -18.51 -19.18 8.74
N PRO A 127 -19.13 -18.21 8.04
CA PRO A 127 -20.58 -18.17 7.96
C PRO A 127 -21.12 -19.47 7.38
N GLU A 128 -22.15 -20.05 7.99
CA GLU A 128 -22.75 -21.33 7.55
C GLU A 128 -23.69 -21.12 6.34
N ASN A 129 -24.40 -19.99 6.34
CA ASN A 129 -25.41 -19.65 5.36
C ASN A 129 -25.13 -18.27 4.71
N ASP A 130 -25.91 -17.93 3.68
CA ASP A 130 -25.92 -16.59 3.08
C ASP A 130 -24.56 -16.15 2.50
N ILE A 131 -23.75 -17.10 2.02
CA ILE A 131 -22.39 -16.84 1.52
C ILE A 131 -22.39 -15.78 0.41
N ASP A 132 -23.39 -15.81 -0.49
CA ASP A 132 -23.52 -14.80 -1.54
C ASP A 132 -23.71 -13.38 -0.98
N PHE A 133 -24.47 -13.23 0.10
CA PHE A 133 -24.68 -11.95 0.80
C PHE A 133 -23.43 -11.52 1.58
N TRP A 134 -22.69 -12.47 2.19
CA TRP A 134 -21.43 -12.16 2.85
C TRP A 134 -20.36 -11.69 1.86
N VAL A 135 -20.28 -12.28 0.67
CA VAL A 135 -19.37 -11.81 -0.38
C VAL A 135 -19.79 -10.43 -0.89
N GLU A 136 -21.10 -10.16 -1.03
CA GLU A 136 -21.60 -8.81 -1.35
C GLU A 136 -21.22 -7.79 -0.28
N ASN A 137 -21.39 -8.14 1.00
CA ASN A 137 -20.97 -7.31 2.13
C ASN A 137 -19.46 -7.02 2.08
N TRP A 138 -18.65 -8.04 1.79
CA TRP A 138 -17.22 -7.91 1.63
C TRP A 138 -16.84 -6.97 0.49
N ILE A 139 -17.51 -7.03 -0.67
CA ILE A 139 -17.28 -6.07 -1.78
C ILE A 139 -17.58 -4.63 -1.34
N ASN A 140 -18.68 -4.43 -0.62
CA ASN A 140 -19.02 -3.11 -0.06
C ASN A 140 -17.96 -2.63 0.94
N TYR A 141 -17.44 -3.55 1.76
CA TYR A 141 -16.35 -3.28 2.69
C TYR A 141 -15.03 -2.97 1.99
N VAL A 142 -14.70 -3.63 0.87
CA VAL A 142 -13.52 -3.30 0.04
C VAL A 142 -13.56 -1.83 -0.38
N ASN A 143 -14.67 -1.39 -0.95
CA ASN A 143 -14.85 -0.01 -1.40
C ASN A 143 -14.71 1.01 -0.27
N TYR A 144 -15.22 0.69 0.92
CA TYR A 144 -15.10 1.52 2.11
C TYR A 144 -13.65 1.57 2.64
N SER A 145 -13.03 0.40 2.83
CA SER A 145 -11.71 0.24 3.43
C SER A 145 -10.63 0.94 2.60
N LEU A 146 -10.71 0.84 1.26
CA LEU A 146 -9.81 1.51 0.32
C LEU A 146 -9.87 3.06 0.39
N LYS A 147 -10.99 3.64 0.83
CA LYS A 147 -11.13 5.09 1.03
C LYS A 147 -10.67 5.53 2.42
N LYS A 148 -10.77 4.65 3.41
CA LYS A 148 -10.50 4.95 4.82
C LYS A 148 -9.04 4.78 5.22
N TYR A 149 -8.41 3.70 4.76
CA TYR A 149 -7.07 3.30 5.18
C TYR A 149 -6.05 3.50 4.08
N ASN A 150 -4.76 3.54 4.44
CA ASN A 150 -3.71 3.37 3.44
C ASN A 150 -3.75 1.93 2.88
N ILE A 151 -3.09 1.72 1.74
CA ILE A 151 -3.26 0.50 0.96
C ILE A 151 -2.96 -0.79 1.74
N TYR A 152 -1.89 -0.83 2.54
CA TYR A 152 -1.49 -2.06 3.24
C TYR A 152 -2.39 -2.34 4.45
N GLN A 153 -2.90 -1.29 5.09
CA GLN A 153 -3.93 -1.38 6.13
C GLN A 153 -5.27 -1.87 5.58
N ALA A 154 -5.67 -1.35 4.41
CA ALA A 154 -6.87 -1.78 3.74
C ALA A 154 -6.77 -3.24 3.32
N MET A 155 -5.67 -3.63 2.65
CA MET A 155 -5.46 -4.99 2.16
C MET A 155 -5.40 -6.02 3.29
N ALA A 156 -4.80 -5.71 4.44
CA ALA A 156 -4.78 -6.64 5.58
C ALA A 156 -6.20 -7.03 6.02
N ARG A 157 -7.09 -6.04 6.16
CA ARG A 157 -8.49 -6.28 6.56
C ARG A 157 -9.29 -6.95 5.45
N ILE A 158 -9.13 -6.48 4.21
CA ILE A 158 -9.83 -7.02 3.04
C ILE A 158 -9.49 -8.51 2.85
N HIS A 159 -8.20 -8.84 2.88
CA HIS A 159 -7.72 -10.19 2.67
C HIS A 159 -8.14 -11.14 3.80
N ASN A 160 -7.92 -10.75 5.06
CA ASN A 160 -8.34 -11.57 6.20
C ASN A 160 -9.87 -11.76 6.26
N TYR A 161 -10.65 -10.74 5.91
CA TYR A 161 -12.11 -10.88 5.84
C TYR A 161 -12.55 -11.84 4.73
N PHE A 162 -11.91 -11.81 3.55
CA PHE A 162 -12.19 -12.76 2.47
C PHE A 162 -11.89 -14.20 2.88
N GLU A 163 -10.69 -14.44 3.45
CA GLU A 163 -10.28 -15.76 3.93
C GLU A 163 -11.22 -16.29 5.02
N GLY A 164 -11.74 -15.41 5.87
CA GLY A 164 -12.70 -15.79 6.91
C GLY A 164 -14.10 -16.14 6.39
N ILE A 165 -14.57 -15.50 5.30
CA ILE A 165 -15.83 -15.91 4.65
C ILE A 165 -15.65 -17.32 4.07
N HIS A 166 -14.46 -17.56 3.49
CA HIS A 166 -14.08 -18.82 2.86
C HIS A 166 -15.15 -19.32 1.88
N PRO A 167 -15.44 -18.55 0.83
CA PRO A 167 -16.70 -18.65 0.09
C PRO A 167 -16.85 -19.91 -0.79
N PHE A 168 -15.78 -20.67 -1.04
CA PHE A 168 -15.78 -21.84 -1.92
C PHE A 168 -15.48 -23.13 -1.16
N ASN A 169 -15.76 -24.28 -1.78
CA ASN A 169 -15.39 -25.60 -1.24
C ASN A 169 -13.90 -25.93 -1.39
N ASP A 170 -13.21 -25.30 -2.35
CA ASP A 170 -11.76 -25.44 -2.55
C ASP A 170 -11.21 -24.17 -3.22
N GLY A 171 -9.92 -23.93 -3.03
CA GLY A 171 -9.17 -22.88 -3.72
C GLY A 171 -9.29 -21.51 -3.07
N ASN A 172 -9.82 -21.41 -1.85
CA ASN A 172 -10.05 -20.12 -1.17
C ASN A 172 -8.76 -19.32 -0.99
N GLY A 173 -7.71 -19.91 -0.41
CA GLY A 173 -6.43 -19.20 -0.20
C GLY A 173 -5.80 -18.72 -1.51
N ARG A 174 -5.83 -19.57 -2.56
CA ARG A 174 -5.35 -19.24 -3.91
C ARG A 174 -6.17 -18.09 -4.52
N THR A 175 -7.49 -18.17 -4.40
CA THR A 175 -8.44 -17.16 -4.89
C THR A 175 -8.23 -15.84 -4.16
N GLY A 176 -8.13 -15.84 -2.83
CA GLY A 176 -7.96 -14.64 -2.02
C GLY A 176 -6.68 -13.89 -2.35
N ARG A 177 -5.57 -14.60 -2.57
CA ARG A 177 -4.30 -13.99 -2.98
C ARG A 177 -4.36 -13.37 -4.38
N ILE A 178 -5.01 -14.03 -5.35
CA ILE A 178 -5.25 -13.44 -6.68
C ILE A 178 -6.16 -12.21 -6.57
N VAL A 179 -7.24 -12.29 -5.79
CA VAL A 179 -8.18 -11.17 -5.56
C VAL A 179 -7.48 -9.97 -4.91
N MET A 180 -6.63 -10.20 -3.91
CA MET A 180 -5.83 -9.15 -3.27
C MET A 180 -4.92 -8.45 -4.30
N ASN A 181 -4.21 -9.21 -5.12
CA ASN A 181 -3.35 -8.66 -6.17
C ASN A 181 -4.14 -7.95 -7.28
N TYR A 182 -5.31 -8.48 -7.65
CA TYR A 182 -6.24 -7.85 -8.58
C TYR A 182 -6.66 -6.46 -8.11
N ILE A 183 -7.02 -6.33 -6.82
CA ILE A 183 -7.38 -5.04 -6.20
C ILE A 183 -6.17 -4.08 -6.15
N LEU A 184 -4.99 -4.58 -5.77
CA LEU A 184 -3.77 -3.76 -5.72
C LEU A 184 -3.43 -3.14 -7.07
N LEU A 185 -3.48 -3.95 -8.14
CA LEU A 185 -3.20 -3.51 -9.51
C LEU A 185 -4.21 -2.46 -9.99
N MET A 186 -5.52 -2.67 -9.77
CA MET A 186 -6.54 -1.64 -10.07
C MET A 186 -6.34 -0.33 -9.28
N LYS A 187 -5.58 -0.35 -8.17
CA LYS A 187 -5.24 0.85 -7.38
C LYS A 187 -3.86 1.44 -7.69
N GLY A 188 -3.20 0.97 -8.74
CA GLY A 188 -1.89 1.47 -9.17
C GLY A 188 -0.75 0.99 -8.28
N TYR A 189 -0.90 -0.17 -7.63
CA TYR A 189 0.14 -0.82 -6.85
C TYR A 189 0.62 -2.10 -7.56
N PRO A 190 1.88 -2.50 -7.37
CA PRO A 190 2.35 -3.78 -7.89
C PRO A 190 1.63 -4.95 -7.19
N ASN A 191 1.51 -6.08 -7.89
CA ASN A 191 1.14 -7.32 -7.23
C ASN A 191 2.23 -7.72 -6.22
N ILE A 192 1.82 -8.38 -5.14
CA ILE A 192 2.71 -8.83 -4.08
C ILE A 192 2.82 -10.35 -4.02
N VAL A 193 3.88 -10.81 -3.37
CA VAL A 193 4.11 -12.23 -3.10
C VAL A 193 4.09 -12.48 -1.59
N ILE A 194 3.07 -13.21 -1.13
CA ILE A 194 3.04 -13.73 0.25
C ILE A 194 4.01 -14.90 0.33
N LYS A 195 5.01 -14.83 1.21
CA LYS A 195 6.09 -15.81 1.23
C LYS A 195 5.60 -17.17 1.76
N GLY A 196 5.56 -18.18 0.89
CA GLY A 196 5.22 -19.57 1.25
C GLY A 196 6.34 -20.61 1.28
N LEU A 197 7.54 -20.30 0.79
CA LEU A 197 8.58 -21.32 0.53
C LEU A 197 9.16 -21.94 1.80
N LYS A 198 9.32 -21.14 2.86
CA LYS A 198 9.82 -21.63 4.15
C LYS A 198 8.67 -21.85 5.12
N GLU A 199 8.82 -22.83 5.99
CA GLU A 199 7.83 -23.11 7.03
C GLU A 199 7.58 -21.90 7.94
N ASN A 200 8.63 -21.19 8.33
CA ASN A 200 8.51 -20.00 9.16
C ASN A 200 7.74 -18.87 8.45
N ASP A 201 7.87 -18.73 7.13
CA ASP A 201 7.14 -17.70 6.38
C ASP A 201 5.63 -18.04 6.36
N ARG A 202 5.28 -19.32 6.16
CA ARG A 202 3.87 -19.78 6.24
C ARG A 202 3.29 -19.58 7.64
N LYS A 203 4.05 -19.95 8.69
CA LYS A 203 3.63 -19.75 10.09
C LYS A 203 3.43 -18.28 10.41
N GLU A 204 4.31 -17.40 9.93
CA GLU A 204 4.16 -15.94 10.10
C GLU A 204 2.85 -15.45 9.47
N TYR A 205 2.57 -15.87 8.23
CA TYR A 205 1.35 -15.50 7.53
C TYR A 205 0.08 -16.01 8.24
N TYR A 206 0.02 -17.28 8.62
CA TYR A 206 -1.16 -17.84 9.31
C TYR A 206 -1.37 -17.21 10.69
N LYS A 207 -0.29 -16.97 11.45
CA LYS A 207 -0.39 -16.29 12.74
C LYS A 207 -0.88 -14.84 12.61
N ALA A 208 -0.51 -14.17 11.51
CA ALA A 208 -0.97 -12.82 11.23
C ALA A 208 -2.47 -12.79 10.89
N LEU A 209 -3.00 -13.81 10.19
CA LEU A 209 -4.43 -13.98 9.97
C LEU A 209 -5.16 -14.26 11.30
N GLU A 210 -4.67 -15.22 12.09
CA GLU A 210 -5.28 -15.63 13.36
C GLU A 210 -5.51 -14.46 14.32
N LYS A 211 -4.57 -13.50 14.37
CA LYS A 211 -4.72 -12.28 15.17
C LYS A 211 -5.87 -11.38 14.69
N GLY A 212 -6.11 -11.32 13.39
CA GLY A 212 -7.23 -10.59 12.77
C GLY A 212 -8.56 -11.30 12.96
N ASP A 213 -8.55 -12.64 12.99
CA ASP A 213 -9.74 -13.50 13.05
C ASP A 213 -10.63 -13.22 14.26
N VAL A 214 -10.07 -12.69 15.35
CA VAL A 214 -10.85 -12.23 16.52
C VAL A 214 -11.94 -11.24 16.10
N GLY A 215 -11.62 -10.27 15.23
CA GLY A 215 -12.58 -9.30 14.71
C GLY A 215 -13.52 -9.92 13.69
N ILE A 216 -13.00 -10.79 12.82
CA ILE A 216 -13.77 -11.46 11.76
C ILE A 216 -14.85 -12.37 12.35
N ASN A 217 -14.53 -13.17 13.37
CA ASN A 217 -15.50 -13.99 14.10
C ASN A 217 -16.65 -13.17 14.69
N GLN A 218 -16.38 -11.93 15.12
CA GLN A 218 -17.44 -11.05 15.65
C GLN A 218 -18.33 -10.51 14.53
N VAL A 219 -17.81 -10.34 13.32
CA VAL A 219 -18.62 -9.98 12.16
C VAL A 219 -19.62 -11.09 11.84
N PHE A 220 -19.18 -12.35 11.81
CA PHE A 220 -20.06 -13.48 11.47
C PHE A 220 -21.12 -13.80 12.54
N LYS A 221 -20.99 -13.25 13.75
CA LYS A 221 -22.06 -13.25 14.77
C LYS A 221 -23.16 -12.21 14.50
N THR A 222 -23.06 -11.45 13.41
CA THR A 222 -24.05 -10.46 12.99
C THR A 222 -24.78 -10.91 11.72
N THR A 223 -25.08 -10.00 10.80
CA THR A 223 -25.77 -10.29 9.54
C THR A 223 -25.03 -9.63 8.37
N PRO A 224 -25.12 -10.20 7.16
CA PRO A 224 -24.46 -9.64 5.98
C PRO A 224 -25.05 -8.30 5.50
N ASN A 225 -26.17 -7.84 6.07
CA ASN A 225 -26.83 -6.59 5.69
C ASN A 225 -26.24 -5.35 6.40
N LYS A 226 -25.26 -5.51 7.29
CA LYS A 226 -24.64 -4.40 7.99
C LYS A 226 -23.87 -3.48 7.06
N SER A 227 -23.91 -2.18 7.34
CA SER A 227 -23.15 -1.19 6.57
C SER A 227 -21.64 -1.41 6.71
N PRO A 228 -20.82 -1.04 5.71
CA PRO A 228 -19.36 -1.14 5.80
C PRO A 228 -18.75 -0.44 7.02
N GLN A 229 -19.36 0.65 7.50
CA GLN A 229 -18.95 1.39 8.69
C GLN A 229 -19.17 0.59 9.98
N GLU A 230 -20.29 -0.14 10.07
CA GLU A 230 -20.55 -1.04 11.19
C GLU A 230 -19.63 -2.25 11.18
N ILE A 231 -19.44 -2.85 9.99
CA ILE A 231 -18.50 -3.95 9.78
C ILE A 231 -17.10 -3.51 10.22
N ASP A 232 -16.64 -2.33 9.81
CA ASP A 232 -15.34 -1.79 10.18
C ASP A 232 -15.15 -1.65 11.70
N LYS A 233 -16.17 -1.15 12.41
CA LYS A 233 -16.13 -1.05 13.88
C LYS A 233 -15.96 -2.42 14.54
N ILE A 234 -16.54 -3.46 13.96
CA ILE A 234 -16.48 -4.83 14.48
C ILE A 234 -15.16 -5.50 14.11
N ILE A 235 -14.75 -5.43 12.83
CA ILE A 235 -13.49 -5.99 12.31
C ILE A 235 -12.31 -5.48 13.12
N ASN A 236 -12.26 -4.19 13.45
CA ASN A 236 -11.16 -3.59 14.22
C ASN A 236 -11.07 -4.03 15.68
N LYS A 237 -11.93 -4.95 16.16
CA LYS A 237 -11.68 -5.69 17.41
C LYS A 237 -10.57 -6.73 17.26
N GLY A 238 -10.25 -7.14 16.03
CA GLY A 238 -9.08 -7.96 15.70
C GLY A 238 -7.81 -7.13 15.55
N ASN A 239 -6.65 -7.79 15.65
CA ASN A 239 -5.35 -7.16 15.48
C ASN A 239 -4.75 -7.49 14.10
N PHE A 240 -4.65 -6.49 13.24
CA PHE A 240 -4.11 -6.61 11.89
C PHE A 240 -2.64 -6.24 11.75
N GLU A 241 -1.97 -5.76 12.81
CA GLU A 241 -0.64 -5.16 12.73
C GLU A 241 0.39 -6.06 12.04
N ASP A 242 0.43 -7.35 12.41
CA ASP A 242 1.34 -8.32 11.80
C ASP A 242 1.09 -8.47 10.28
N LEU A 243 -0.18 -8.56 9.89
CA LEU A 243 -0.56 -8.72 8.48
C LEU A 243 -0.32 -7.43 7.69
N GLU A 244 -0.57 -6.27 8.29
CA GLU A 244 -0.24 -4.95 7.75
C GLU A 244 1.27 -4.84 7.47
N GLN A 245 2.12 -5.26 8.41
CA GLN A 245 3.57 -5.26 8.22
C GLN A 245 4.01 -6.26 7.15
N LEU A 246 3.41 -7.45 7.09
CA LEU A 246 3.71 -8.45 6.07
C LEU A 246 3.39 -7.90 4.68
N ILE A 247 2.19 -7.37 4.47
CA ILE A 247 1.76 -6.77 3.20
C ILE A 247 2.63 -5.56 2.85
N LYS A 248 2.95 -4.70 3.83
CA LYS A 248 3.84 -3.55 3.61
C LYS A 248 5.22 -3.97 3.14
N ARG A 249 5.84 -5.00 3.74
CA ARG A 249 7.13 -5.54 3.31
C ARG A 249 7.04 -6.12 1.90
N ALA A 250 5.98 -6.87 1.61
CA ALA A 250 5.76 -7.47 0.29
C ALA A 250 5.54 -6.40 -0.80
N LEU A 251 4.84 -5.30 -0.49
CA LEU A 251 4.70 -4.15 -1.37
C LEU A 251 6.06 -3.48 -1.64
N ILE A 252 6.85 -3.21 -0.59
CA ILE A 252 8.19 -2.62 -0.73
C ILE A 252 9.07 -3.48 -1.65
N GLU A 253 9.11 -4.79 -1.41
CA GLU A 253 9.89 -5.72 -2.24
C GLU A 253 9.41 -5.72 -3.70
N SER A 254 8.10 -5.71 -3.92
CA SER A 254 7.52 -5.73 -5.26
C SER A 254 7.78 -4.43 -6.01
N PHE A 255 7.61 -3.28 -5.36
CA PHE A 255 8.01 -1.98 -5.90
C PHE A 255 9.49 -1.94 -6.25
N ASP A 256 10.37 -2.37 -5.34
CA ASP A 256 11.81 -2.34 -5.57
C ASP A 256 12.21 -3.21 -6.75
N ASN A 257 11.59 -4.40 -6.88
CA ASN A 257 11.79 -5.28 -8.02
C ASN A 257 11.40 -4.57 -9.33
N TYR A 258 10.19 -4.00 -9.42
CA TYR A 258 9.74 -3.30 -10.63
C TYR A 258 10.60 -2.09 -10.98
N ILE A 259 10.89 -1.25 -10.00
CA ILE A 259 11.72 -0.06 -10.21
C ILE A 259 13.11 -0.46 -10.71
N CYS A 260 13.68 -1.56 -10.19
CA CYS A 260 14.99 -2.05 -10.62
C CYS A 260 14.95 -2.88 -11.91
N MET A 261 13.78 -3.22 -12.46
CA MET A 261 13.65 -3.89 -13.77
C MET A 261 13.86 -2.89 -14.92
N GLU A 262 13.40 -1.65 -14.75
CA GLU A 262 13.52 -0.57 -15.73
C GLU A 262 14.91 0.10 -15.77
N GLU A 263 15.84 -0.35 -14.91
CA GLU A 263 17.14 0.28 -14.72
C GLU A 263 18.27 -0.68 -15.10
N ASN A 264 19.31 -0.12 -15.73
CA ASN A 264 20.49 -0.89 -16.19
C ASN A 264 21.77 -0.49 -15.45
N ASP A 265 21.75 0.59 -14.67
CA ASP A 265 22.92 1.10 -13.97
C ASP A 265 22.75 1.05 -12.45
N PHE A 266 23.64 0.32 -11.79
CA PHE A 266 23.54 -0.01 -10.38
C PHE A 266 24.85 0.26 -9.63
N TYR A 267 24.72 0.62 -8.37
CA TYR A 267 25.77 0.48 -7.37
C TYR A 267 25.64 -0.87 -6.66
N THR A 268 26.78 -1.46 -6.33
CA THR A 268 26.90 -2.51 -5.31
C THR A 268 26.79 -1.91 -3.91
N THR A 269 26.55 -2.74 -2.90
CA THR A 269 26.58 -2.29 -1.51
C THR A 269 27.95 -1.80 -1.05
N GLU A 270 29.04 -2.27 -1.68
CA GLU A 270 30.39 -1.80 -1.40
C GLU A 270 30.61 -0.37 -1.92
N GLU A 271 30.18 -0.09 -3.14
CA GLU A 271 30.26 1.27 -3.71
C GLU A 271 29.41 2.25 -2.92
N VAL A 272 28.17 1.88 -2.56
CA VAL A 272 27.32 2.72 -1.70
C VAL A 272 27.95 2.94 -0.32
N ALA A 273 28.58 1.91 0.25
CA ALA A 273 29.27 2.02 1.53
C ALA A 273 30.41 3.04 1.49
N LYS A 274 31.20 3.04 0.41
CA LYS A 274 32.25 4.03 0.15
C LYS A 274 31.66 5.44 -0.01
N ILE A 275 30.61 5.59 -0.82
CA ILE A 275 29.94 6.89 -1.07
C ILE A 275 29.39 7.50 0.23
N LEU A 276 28.76 6.68 1.08
CA LEU A 276 28.13 7.15 2.32
C LEU A 276 29.09 7.15 3.53
N ASN A 277 30.35 6.76 3.34
CA ASN A 277 31.32 6.54 4.41
C ASN A 277 30.75 5.68 5.57
N LYS A 278 30.16 4.53 5.22
CA LYS A 278 29.54 3.56 6.14
C LYS A 278 30.06 2.16 5.90
N LYS A 279 29.86 1.26 6.87
CA LYS A 279 30.11 -0.18 6.67
C LYS A 279 29.08 -0.77 5.70
N GLN A 280 29.52 -1.68 4.81
CA GLN A 280 28.65 -2.41 3.87
C GLN A 280 27.47 -3.12 4.54
N ASP A 281 27.68 -3.65 5.75
CA ASP A 281 26.62 -4.29 6.53
C ASP A 281 25.52 -3.31 6.97
N THR A 282 25.86 -2.03 7.13
CA THR A 282 24.89 -0.95 7.40
C THR A 282 24.01 -0.70 6.19
N ILE A 283 24.59 -0.72 4.98
CA ILE A 283 23.84 -0.58 3.73
C ILE A 283 22.87 -1.75 3.55
N SER A 284 23.33 -2.97 3.83
CA SER A 284 22.48 -4.16 3.80
C SER A 284 21.30 -4.08 4.78
N LYS A 285 21.51 -3.50 5.98
CA LYS A 285 20.44 -3.25 6.96
C LYS A 285 19.47 -2.17 6.47
N ASP A 286 19.97 -1.11 5.86
CA ASP A 286 19.14 -0.04 5.30
C ASP A 286 18.25 -0.57 4.16
N ILE A 287 18.77 -1.45 3.29
CA ILE A 287 17.99 -2.16 2.27
C ILE A 287 16.90 -3.02 2.91
N ARG A 288 17.25 -3.87 3.89
CA ARG A 288 16.27 -4.74 4.57
C ARG A 288 15.17 -3.97 5.30
N ARG A 289 15.46 -2.74 5.74
CA ARG A 289 14.49 -1.83 6.35
C ARG A 289 13.64 -1.07 5.33
N GLY A 290 13.91 -1.23 4.03
CA GLY A 290 13.25 -0.53 2.94
C GLY A 290 13.70 0.93 2.75
N ASN A 291 14.78 1.34 3.41
CA ASN A 291 15.33 2.69 3.32
C ASN A 291 16.09 2.95 2.01
N LEU A 292 16.39 1.90 1.25
CA LEU A 292 17.00 1.97 -0.07
C LEU A 292 16.19 1.07 -1.01
N ILE A 293 15.99 1.55 -2.25
CA ILE A 293 15.46 0.73 -3.34
C ILE A 293 16.59 -0.19 -3.78
N ALA A 294 16.39 -1.49 -3.79
CA ALA A 294 17.40 -2.43 -4.24
C ALA A 294 16.78 -3.75 -4.71
N LYS A 295 17.44 -4.39 -5.68
CA LYS A 295 17.17 -5.78 -6.04
C LYS A 295 18.27 -6.71 -5.57
N LYS A 296 17.91 -7.95 -5.27
CA LYS A 296 18.87 -9.01 -4.97
C LYS A 296 19.03 -9.92 -6.18
N GLN A 297 20.25 -10.04 -6.68
CA GLN A 297 20.59 -10.90 -7.81
C GLN A 297 21.85 -11.70 -7.45
N GLU A 298 21.78 -13.03 -7.59
CA GLU A 298 22.90 -13.95 -7.31
C GLU A 298 23.54 -13.74 -5.92
N GLY A 299 22.70 -13.52 -4.91
CA GLY A 299 23.16 -13.33 -3.53
C GLY A 299 23.64 -11.91 -3.20
N LYS A 300 23.86 -11.05 -4.20
CA LYS A 300 24.34 -9.67 -4.04
C LYS A 300 23.21 -8.66 -4.19
N TRP A 301 23.36 -7.51 -3.52
CA TRP A 301 22.41 -6.40 -3.57
C TRP A 301 22.89 -5.33 -4.56
N TYR A 302 21.95 -4.85 -5.37
CA TYR A 302 22.17 -3.82 -6.38
C TYR A 302 21.19 -2.67 -6.17
N ILE A 303 21.71 -1.45 -6.10
CA ILE A 303 20.96 -0.21 -5.85
C ILE A 303 20.97 0.62 -7.14
N PRO A 304 19.82 0.94 -7.76
CA PRO A 304 19.80 1.71 -9.00
C PRO A 304 20.36 3.12 -8.75
N LYS A 305 21.36 3.53 -9.54
CA LYS A 305 22.08 4.80 -9.29
C LYS A 305 21.13 6.00 -9.32
N LYS A 306 20.20 5.99 -10.28
CA LYS A 306 19.18 7.03 -10.49
C LYS A 306 18.32 7.31 -9.25
N TYR A 307 18.02 6.30 -8.44
CA TYR A 307 17.12 6.43 -7.30
C TYR A 307 17.83 6.37 -5.94
N PHE A 308 19.17 6.28 -5.95
CA PHE A 308 19.99 6.19 -4.75
C PHE A 308 19.74 7.32 -3.73
N ASN A 309 19.46 8.54 -4.23
CA ASN A 309 19.23 9.71 -3.38
C ASN A 309 17.76 9.91 -2.98
N ILE A 310 16.80 9.25 -3.63
CA ILE A 310 15.36 9.55 -3.46
C ILE A 310 14.85 9.21 -2.05
N LEU A 311 15.38 8.15 -1.43
CA LEU A 311 15.01 7.78 -0.05
C LEU A 311 15.94 8.38 1.01
N ASN A 312 17.12 8.87 0.61
CA ASN A 312 18.16 9.44 1.49
C ASN A 312 17.97 10.94 1.80
N THR A 313 17.14 11.66 1.06
CA THR A 313 16.82 13.09 1.31
C THR A 313 16.06 13.34 2.61
N SER A 314 15.72 12.30 3.38
CA SER A 314 15.05 12.42 4.67
C SER A 314 15.96 12.79 5.86
N LYS A 315 17.28 12.96 5.66
CA LYS A 315 18.24 13.17 6.77
C LYS A 315 18.75 14.59 7.02
N SER A 316 18.39 15.59 6.22
CA SER A 316 18.73 17.01 6.50
C SER A 316 17.58 17.73 7.23
N ALA A 317 17.20 17.22 8.40
CA ALA A 317 16.41 17.96 9.37
C ALA A 317 17.34 18.64 10.37
N ILE A 318 17.87 19.80 10.01
CA ILE A 318 18.52 20.69 10.97
C ILE A 318 17.48 21.06 12.02
N LYS A 319 17.77 20.72 13.28
CA LYS A 319 16.88 20.94 14.43
C LYS A 319 17.33 22.23 15.11
N GLU A 320 16.73 23.35 14.76
CA GLU A 320 16.87 24.59 15.54
C GLU A 320 15.72 24.71 16.52
N LYS A 321 16.06 24.98 17.78
CA LYS A 321 15.15 25.02 18.91
C LYS A 321 15.10 26.47 19.40
N THR A 322 14.03 27.20 19.13
CA THR A 322 13.76 28.47 19.83
C THR A 322 12.63 28.27 20.84
N LYS A 323 12.47 29.23 21.75
CA LYS A 323 11.77 29.07 23.04
C LYS A 323 10.26 28.74 22.91
N ASN A 324 9.63 28.89 21.75
CA ASN A 324 8.19 28.63 21.53
C ASN A 324 7.82 28.06 20.14
N GLU A 325 8.78 27.77 19.26
CA GLU A 325 8.53 27.36 17.87
C GLU A 325 9.48 26.22 17.49
N ILE A 326 9.02 25.28 16.66
CA ILE A 326 9.85 24.17 16.16
C ILE A 326 9.80 24.18 14.63
N PHE A 327 10.98 24.28 14.01
CA PHE A 327 11.17 24.46 12.57
C PHE A 327 11.57 23.18 11.84
N TYR A 328 11.15 23.06 10.58
CA TYR A 328 11.16 21.80 9.86
C TYR A 328 11.05 22.03 8.32
N TYR A 329 12.01 21.50 7.53
CA TYR A 329 12.25 21.79 6.09
C TYR A 329 11.86 20.69 5.05
N THR A 330 10.98 20.95 4.07
CA THR A 330 10.65 20.03 2.95
C THR A 330 11.17 20.54 1.59
N GLU A 331 11.52 19.63 0.67
CA GLU A 331 11.92 19.94 -0.72
C GLU A 331 10.74 19.82 -1.72
N ASN A 332 9.58 19.29 -1.31
CA ASN A 332 8.39 19.13 -2.16
C ASN A 332 7.19 19.92 -1.59
N ILE A 333 6.78 20.97 -2.30
CA ILE A 333 5.73 21.92 -1.87
C ILE A 333 4.34 21.30 -2.03
N ASP A 334 4.06 20.64 -3.16
CA ASP A 334 2.73 20.12 -3.50
C ASP A 334 2.23 19.10 -2.48
N GLU A 335 3.12 18.22 -2.03
CA GLU A 335 2.78 17.20 -1.04
C GLU A 335 2.47 17.83 0.33
N ALA A 336 3.26 18.81 0.75
CA ALA A 336 3.03 19.52 2.00
C ALA A 336 1.73 20.34 1.95
N PHE A 337 1.47 20.98 0.81
CA PHE A 337 0.27 21.78 0.59
C PHE A 337 -0.99 20.90 0.58
N ASN A 338 -1.06 19.87 -0.28
CA ASN A 338 -2.23 19.00 -0.41
C ASN A 338 -2.60 18.26 0.88
N TYR A 339 -1.59 17.80 1.63
CA TYR A 339 -1.83 17.17 2.92
C TYR A 339 -2.44 18.14 3.94
N SER A 340 -2.01 19.40 3.93
CA SER A 340 -2.54 20.44 4.81
C SER A 340 -3.99 20.78 4.47
N ILE A 341 -4.33 20.86 3.19
CA ILE A 341 -5.73 21.04 2.72
C ILE A 341 -6.63 19.94 3.27
N GLY A 342 -6.23 18.66 3.12
CA GLY A 342 -7.04 17.53 3.58
C GLY A 342 -7.29 17.52 5.08
N VAL A 343 -6.36 18.05 5.88
CA VAL A 343 -6.55 18.21 7.32
C VAL A 343 -7.49 19.38 7.63
N CYS A 344 -7.26 20.53 7.00
CA CYS A 344 -8.04 21.74 7.21
C CYS A 344 -9.51 21.57 6.85
N LEU A 345 -9.82 20.88 5.74
CA LEU A 345 -11.18 20.57 5.33
C LEU A 345 -11.90 19.63 6.31
N ASN A 346 -11.17 18.63 6.86
CA ASN A 346 -11.75 17.68 7.81
C ASN A 346 -12.04 18.30 9.19
N GLU A 347 -11.26 19.29 9.60
CA GLU A 347 -11.36 19.92 10.93
C GLU A 347 -12.02 21.31 10.87
N GLU A 348 -12.49 21.75 9.70
CA GLU A 348 -13.13 23.04 9.44
C GLU A 348 -12.30 24.25 9.93
N ILE A 349 -11.01 24.25 9.61
CA ILE A 349 -10.07 25.32 9.99
C ILE A 349 -9.37 25.94 8.79
N ASP A 350 -9.15 27.26 8.83
CA ASP A 350 -8.40 28.00 7.81
C ASP A 350 -6.91 27.61 7.76
N LEU A 351 -6.32 27.71 6.57
CA LEU A 351 -4.89 27.46 6.33
C LEU A 351 -4.12 28.79 6.31
N GLU A 352 -3.15 28.99 7.21
CA GLU A 352 -2.22 30.14 7.15
C GLU A 352 -0.90 29.70 6.49
N ILE A 353 -0.33 30.51 5.59
CA ILE A 353 0.92 30.24 4.86
C ILE A 353 1.88 31.43 4.99
N ALA A 354 3.10 31.18 5.45
CA ALA A 354 4.21 32.13 5.36
C ALA A 354 5.06 31.81 4.12
N VAL A 355 5.50 32.83 3.38
CA VAL A 355 6.39 32.65 2.23
C VAL A 355 7.57 33.63 2.34
N GLU A 356 8.78 33.08 2.45
CA GLU A 356 10.01 33.88 2.61
C GLU A 356 10.70 34.24 1.29
N ASN A 357 10.35 33.57 0.19
CA ASN A 357 11.03 33.76 -1.10
C ASN A 357 10.03 33.80 -2.27
N GLN A 358 10.23 34.75 -3.18
CA GLN A 358 9.45 34.89 -4.42
C GLN A 358 9.42 33.62 -5.29
N LYS A 359 10.45 32.76 -5.21
CA LYS A 359 10.48 31.46 -5.91
C LYS A 359 9.40 30.51 -5.39
N LEU A 360 9.23 30.40 -4.07
CA LEU A 360 8.20 29.55 -3.45
C LEU A 360 6.79 30.04 -3.82
N LEU A 361 6.61 31.36 -3.87
CA LEU A 361 5.37 31.96 -4.32
C LEU A 361 5.08 31.62 -5.79
N LYS A 362 6.12 31.42 -6.61
CA LYS A 362 5.99 30.99 -8.00
C LYS A 362 5.60 29.52 -8.15
N ASP A 363 6.09 28.68 -7.26
CA ASP A 363 5.76 27.26 -7.26
C ASP A 363 4.34 26.99 -6.73
N LEU A 364 3.74 27.91 -5.95
CA LEU A 364 2.34 27.82 -5.49
C LEU A 364 1.29 28.30 -6.51
N LYS A 365 1.70 28.92 -7.63
CA LYS A 365 0.81 29.56 -8.61
C LYS A 365 -0.19 28.61 -9.24
N ASP A 366 0.21 27.35 -9.40
CA ASP A 366 -0.62 26.32 -10.03
C ASP A 366 -1.63 25.70 -9.03
N LEU A 367 -1.52 26.01 -7.73
CA LEU A 367 -2.34 25.45 -6.67
C LEU A 367 -3.36 26.44 -6.10
N ILE A 368 -3.05 27.75 -6.12
CA ILE A 368 -3.87 28.83 -5.55
C ILE A 368 -3.72 30.13 -6.33
N ASP A 369 -4.70 31.03 -6.22
CA ASP A 369 -4.59 32.39 -6.77
C ASP A 369 -3.58 33.20 -5.95
N THR A 370 -2.34 33.16 -6.39
CA THR A 370 -1.23 33.88 -5.74
C THR A 370 -1.32 35.39 -5.89
N GLU A 371 -1.99 35.91 -6.93
CA GLU A 371 -2.17 37.36 -7.11
C GLU A 371 -3.18 37.89 -6.09
N GLU A 372 -4.29 37.17 -5.91
CA GLU A 372 -5.28 37.47 -4.89
C GLU A 372 -4.67 37.33 -3.48
N LEU A 373 -3.94 36.24 -3.22
CA LEU A 373 -3.27 36.02 -1.94
C LEU A 373 -2.28 37.14 -1.59
N LEU A 374 -1.51 37.65 -2.55
CA LEU A 374 -0.59 38.77 -2.32
C LEU A 374 -1.33 40.09 -2.09
N LYS A 375 -2.36 40.35 -2.88
CA LYS A 375 -3.10 41.62 -2.85
C LYS A 375 -3.93 41.75 -1.57
N ASN A 376 -4.66 40.69 -1.21
CA ASN A 376 -5.64 40.71 -0.14
C ASN A 376 -5.12 40.07 1.16
N LYS A 377 -3.92 39.47 1.12
CA LYS A 377 -3.38 38.59 2.18
C LYS A 377 -4.23 37.35 2.43
N GLU A 378 -5.14 37.02 1.52
CA GLU A 378 -5.97 35.82 1.57
C GLU A 378 -6.48 35.44 0.18
N THR A 379 -6.75 34.15 -0.02
CA THR A 379 -7.44 33.58 -1.20
C THR A 379 -8.23 32.34 -0.75
N ASN A 380 -9.03 31.76 -1.64
CA ASN A 380 -9.75 30.52 -1.36
C ASN A 380 -9.25 29.37 -2.23
N TYR A 381 -9.05 28.21 -1.62
CA TYR A 381 -8.87 26.96 -2.36
C TYR A 381 -10.23 26.33 -2.64
N ASN A 382 -10.57 26.22 -3.93
CA ASN A 382 -11.82 25.62 -4.43
C ASN A 382 -13.11 26.12 -3.73
N LYS A 383 -13.10 27.35 -3.17
CA LYS A 383 -14.19 27.96 -2.38
C LYS A 383 -14.51 27.28 -1.04
N GLU A 384 -13.87 26.16 -0.71
CA GLU A 384 -14.15 25.39 0.51
C GLU A 384 -13.21 25.78 1.67
N LEU A 385 -12.01 26.25 1.35
CA LEU A 385 -10.99 26.55 2.35
C LEU A 385 -10.39 27.93 2.14
N LYS A 386 -10.42 28.75 3.19
CA LYS A 386 -9.77 30.06 3.20
C LYS A 386 -8.29 29.92 3.54
N ILE A 387 -7.45 30.51 2.70
CA ILE A 387 -5.99 30.54 2.82
C ILE A 387 -5.54 31.96 3.12
N ARG A 388 -4.67 32.15 4.12
CA ARG A 388 -4.18 33.47 4.53
C ARG A 388 -2.66 33.56 4.44
N TYR A 389 -2.16 34.68 3.91
CA TYR A 389 -0.75 35.02 3.88
C TYR A 389 -0.30 35.65 5.19
N ILE A 390 0.77 35.13 5.79
CA ILE A 390 1.38 35.69 7.00
C ILE A 390 2.81 36.16 6.74
N THR A 391 3.19 37.29 7.33
CA THR A 391 4.55 37.84 7.21
C THR A 391 5.52 37.03 8.07
N PRO A 392 6.66 36.57 7.50
CA PRO A 392 7.73 35.94 8.28
C PRO A 392 8.25 36.88 9.39
N ARG A 393 8.51 36.37 10.59
CA ARG A 393 9.09 37.19 11.68
C ARG A 393 10.56 37.45 11.39
N LYS A 394 11.00 38.70 11.60
CA LYS A 394 12.35 39.24 11.30
C LYS A 394 13.56 38.56 11.96
N GLN A 395 13.41 37.45 12.69
CA GLN A 395 14.51 36.85 13.46
C GLN A 395 15.24 35.68 12.79
N ASP A 396 14.78 35.19 11.64
CA ASP A 396 15.36 33.99 11.04
C ASP A 396 16.22 34.32 9.81
N ASN A 397 17.53 34.23 9.99
CA ASN A 397 18.59 34.55 9.03
C ASN A 397 18.80 33.38 8.04
N HIS A 398 17.75 32.89 7.38
CA HIS A 398 17.86 31.74 6.46
C HIS A 398 18.04 32.18 5.01
N LYS A 399 19.29 32.48 4.63
CA LYS A 399 19.68 32.60 3.22
C LYS A 399 19.56 31.22 2.56
N ASN A 400 18.53 31.03 1.74
CA ASN A 400 18.29 29.92 0.79
C ASN A 400 17.38 28.75 1.23
N SER A 401 16.48 28.92 2.21
CA SER A 401 15.53 27.87 2.61
C SER A 401 14.09 28.15 2.17
N LEU A 402 13.39 27.12 1.69
CA LEU A 402 11.93 27.14 1.51
C LEU A 402 11.26 27.01 2.88
N LEU A 403 10.44 27.98 3.27
CA LEU A 403 9.65 27.95 4.50
C LEU A 403 8.16 27.99 4.16
N LEU A 404 7.44 26.93 4.53
CA LEU A 404 5.98 26.85 4.47
C LEU A 404 5.48 26.67 5.91
N ALA A 405 4.97 27.75 6.51
CA ALA A 405 4.41 27.70 7.86
C ALA A 405 2.93 27.28 7.83
N ILE A 406 2.50 26.29 8.62
CA ILE A 406 1.10 25.81 8.68
C ILE A 406 0.58 25.89 10.12
N LYS A 407 -0.21 26.91 10.44
CA LYS A 407 -0.72 27.10 11.80
C LYS A 407 -1.80 26.07 12.17
N ILE A 408 -1.48 25.09 13.02
CA ILE A 408 -2.43 24.11 13.57
C ILE A 408 -2.69 24.32 15.07
N SER A 409 -3.85 23.89 15.59
CA SER A 409 -4.21 24.08 16.99
C SER A 409 -3.36 23.24 17.97
N PRO A 410 -3.09 23.70 19.21
CA PRO A 410 -2.27 22.98 20.18
C PRO A 410 -2.83 21.59 20.57
N LYS A 411 -4.16 21.47 20.57
CA LYS A 411 -4.89 20.22 20.87
C LYS A 411 -4.71 19.19 19.76
N PHE A 412 -4.63 19.65 18.51
CA PHE A 412 -4.40 18.80 17.35
C PHE A 412 -2.93 18.36 17.23
N PHE A 413 -1.96 19.27 17.46
CA PHE A 413 -0.53 18.93 17.50
C PHE A 413 -0.23 17.77 18.44
N ASN A 414 -0.81 17.78 19.64
CA ASN A 414 -0.62 16.71 20.63
C ASN A 414 -1.21 15.35 20.20
N LYS A 415 -2.18 15.31 19.29
CA LYS A 415 -2.75 14.07 18.75
C LYS A 415 -1.91 13.46 17.62
N ILE A 416 -1.14 14.28 16.90
CA ILE A 416 -0.44 13.84 15.69
C ILE A 416 1.09 13.75 15.85
N LYS A 417 1.67 14.38 16.87
CA LYS A 417 3.13 14.45 17.08
C LYS A 417 3.83 13.09 17.12
N ASP A 418 3.14 12.04 17.56
CA ASP A 418 3.69 10.69 17.70
C ASP A 418 3.43 9.81 16.44
N LYS A 419 2.61 10.28 15.50
CA LYS A 419 2.13 9.52 14.33
C LYS A 419 2.88 9.83 13.03
N TYR A 420 3.62 10.93 12.98
CA TYR A 420 4.36 11.38 11.79
C TYR A 420 5.84 11.59 12.10
N ASN A 421 6.71 11.07 11.23
CA ASN A 421 8.16 11.26 11.31
C ASN A 421 8.64 12.34 10.31
N TYR A 422 7.81 13.35 10.00
CA TYR A 422 8.10 14.43 9.04
C TYR A 422 7.47 15.78 9.46
N LYS A 423 7.92 16.80 8.73
CA LYS A 423 8.18 18.20 9.08
C LYS A 423 7.00 19.15 8.81
N ILE A 424 6.35 19.65 9.85
CA ILE A 424 5.26 20.66 9.79
C ILE A 424 5.64 21.83 10.73
N ILE A 425 5.60 23.07 10.26
CA ILE A 425 5.77 24.25 11.11
C ILE A 425 4.44 24.54 11.77
N VAL A 426 4.37 24.45 13.10
CA VAL A 426 3.16 24.67 13.89
C VAL A 426 3.29 25.99 14.64
N ILE A 427 2.48 26.99 14.28
CA ILE A 427 2.42 28.26 15.03
C ILE A 427 1.40 28.10 16.17
N GLN A 428 1.87 28.04 17.42
CA GLN A 428 0.98 27.94 18.57
C GLN A 428 0.32 29.29 18.86
N LYS A 429 -1.03 29.37 18.85
CA LYS A 429 -1.73 30.52 19.44
C LYS A 429 -1.57 30.42 20.96
N LYS A 430 -0.90 31.38 21.60
CA LYS A 430 -1.17 31.62 23.03
C LYS A 430 -2.64 32.00 23.12
N GLU A 431 -3.41 31.29 23.93
CA GLU A 431 -4.63 31.87 24.47
C GLU A 431 -4.19 33.13 25.21
N ASP A 432 -4.54 34.30 24.68
CA ASP A 432 -4.59 35.49 25.50
C ASP A 432 -5.65 35.21 26.55
N LYS A 433 -5.21 34.88 27.76
CA LYS A 433 -6.04 35.01 28.94
C LYS A 433 -6.41 36.48 29.05
N LYS A 434 -7.64 36.82 28.68
CA LYS A 434 -8.40 37.81 29.42
C LYS A 434 -9.11 37.11 30.56
#